data_AF-A0A5A5RU17-F1
#
_entry.id   AF-A0A5A5RU17-F1
#
_cell.length_a   1.000
_cell.length_b   1.000
_cell.length_c   1.000
_cell.angle_alpha   90.00
_cell.angle_beta   90.00
_cell.angle_gamma   90.00
#
_symmetry.space_group_name_H-M   'P 1'
#
loop_
_entity.id
_entity.type
_entity.pdbx_description
1 polymer ?
#
loop_
_entity_poly.entity_id
_entity_poly.type
_entity_poly.pdbx_seq_one_letter_code
_entity_poly.pdbx_strand_id
1 'polypeptide(L)'
;MIKNRLIPTLALAGATSLAAMLTPVAATAVTFTVNRSWSNGSNNASLVGTVDVPIGSYTIQNGTPNPFTNVNLILTVNGNPFTLDAANTSGVFGTGQFLVNATSSTLTFNTANADGSNHAFLAFVDSSTGLTGPLYGIASQNVSAEVGGSTLVSVFAQLTFPVTFGTAQTAQQVPEPASLFGLGVLGTLGVASTLKRKLKPSKSAEKETTKVG
;
A
#
# COMPACT_ATOMS: atom_id res chain seq x y z
N MET A 1 -57.71 49.20 16.51
CA MET A 1 -57.16 47.85 16.82
C MET A 1 -57.53 46.97 15.63
N ILE A 2 -56.65 46.41 14.80
CA ILE A 2 -55.30 45.84 14.94
C ILE A 2 -54.55 46.01 13.61
N LYS A 3 -53.21 46.11 13.70
CA LYS A 3 -52.24 46.40 12.62
C LYS A 3 -51.99 45.21 11.67
N ASN A 4 -51.60 45.53 10.44
CA ASN A 4 -50.93 44.69 9.43
C ASN A 4 -50.08 43.54 9.99
N ARG A 5 -50.16 42.36 9.36
CA ARG A 5 -48.99 41.48 9.12
C ARG A 5 -49.12 40.74 7.79
N LEU A 6 -48.47 41.28 6.76
CA LEU A 6 -47.96 40.49 5.63
C LEU A 6 -46.83 39.62 6.17
N ILE A 7 -46.93 38.30 6.02
CA ILE A 7 -45.82 37.38 6.24
C ILE A 7 -45.33 36.98 4.85
N PRO A 8 -44.18 37.49 4.36
CA PRO A 8 -43.55 36.90 3.20
C PRO A 8 -42.93 35.57 3.63
N THR A 9 -43.42 34.47 3.05
CA THR A 9 -42.76 33.17 3.12
C THR A 9 -41.38 33.32 2.49
N LEU A 10 -40.35 33.31 3.32
CA LEU A 10 -38.96 33.32 2.91
C LEU A 10 -38.70 31.96 2.24
N ALA A 11 -38.69 31.95 0.90
CA ALA A 11 -38.20 30.80 0.15
C ALA A 11 -36.70 30.66 0.46
N LEU A 12 -36.38 29.71 1.33
CA LEU A 12 -35.02 29.27 1.59
C LEU A 12 -34.52 28.58 0.31
N ALA A 13 -33.98 29.37 -0.61
CA ALA A 13 -33.22 28.86 -1.73
C ALA A 13 -32.00 28.14 -1.14
N GLY A 14 -32.12 26.82 -1.02
CA GLY A 14 -31.00 25.95 -0.70
C GLY A 14 -29.92 26.22 -1.73
N ALA A 15 -28.80 26.75 -1.26
CA ALA A 15 -27.59 26.91 -2.06
C ALA A 15 -27.16 25.52 -2.53
N THR A 16 -27.52 25.15 -3.76
CA THR A 16 -26.81 24.11 -4.48
C THR A 16 -25.41 24.66 -4.72
N SER A 17 -24.47 24.24 -3.88
CA SER A 17 -23.06 24.56 -4.01
C SER A 17 -22.64 24.29 -5.45
N LEU A 18 -22.20 25.34 -6.12
CA LEU A 18 -21.55 25.33 -7.42
C LEU A 18 -20.34 24.40 -7.32
N ALA A 19 -20.48 23.16 -7.79
CA ALA A 19 -19.36 22.25 -7.94
C ALA A 19 -18.45 22.85 -9.01
N ALA A 20 -17.41 23.55 -8.59
CA ALA A 20 -16.34 23.97 -9.47
C ALA A 20 -15.78 22.70 -10.14
N MET A 21 -16.01 22.57 -11.45
CA MET A 21 -15.30 21.60 -12.28
C MET A 21 -13.84 22.07 -12.40
N LEU A 22 -13.06 21.85 -11.34
CA LEU A 22 -11.64 21.65 -11.49
C LEU A 22 -11.48 20.29 -12.15
N THR A 23 -10.99 20.28 -13.38
CA THR A 23 -10.40 19.08 -13.99
C THR A 23 -9.52 18.40 -12.93
N PRO A 24 -9.76 17.13 -12.57
CA PRO A 24 -8.92 16.47 -11.60
C PRO A 24 -7.50 16.44 -12.19
N VAL A 25 -6.58 17.19 -11.60
CA VAL A 25 -5.18 16.76 -11.57
C VAL A 25 -5.26 15.34 -11.03
N ALA A 26 -4.87 14.36 -11.83
CA ALA A 26 -4.86 12.96 -11.40
C ALA A 26 -4.11 12.91 -10.07
N ALA A 27 -4.86 12.76 -8.98
CA ALA A 27 -4.27 12.70 -7.65
C ALA A 27 -3.36 11.48 -7.65
N THR A 28 -2.07 11.70 -7.41
CA THR A 28 -1.08 10.62 -7.43
C THR A 28 -1.50 9.56 -6.44
N ALA A 29 -1.68 8.33 -6.91
CA ALA A 29 -1.98 7.19 -6.05
C ALA A 29 -0.81 6.94 -5.10
N VAL A 30 -1.11 6.70 -3.83
CA VAL A 30 -0.14 6.24 -2.83
C VAL A 30 -0.30 4.73 -2.69
N THR A 31 0.82 4.02 -2.71
CA THR A 31 0.87 2.59 -2.41
C THR A 31 0.82 2.39 -0.91
N PHE A 32 -0.17 1.64 -0.43
CA PHE A 32 -0.32 1.26 0.97
C PHE A 32 0.01 -0.22 1.15
N THR A 33 0.92 -0.52 2.07
CA THR A 33 1.20 -1.88 2.51
C THR A 33 0.12 -2.34 3.48
N VAL A 34 -0.43 -3.51 3.21
CA VAL A 34 -1.43 -4.20 4.04
C VAL A 34 -0.73 -5.37 4.71
N ASN A 35 -0.91 -5.49 6.02
CA ASN A 35 -0.44 -6.63 6.80
C ASN A 35 -1.42 -6.87 7.96
N ARG A 36 -2.36 -7.79 7.74
CA ARG A 36 -3.42 -8.13 8.69
C ARG A 36 -3.37 -9.61 8.99
N SER A 37 -3.72 -9.98 10.22
CA SER A 37 -3.85 -11.37 10.65
C SER A 37 -4.93 -11.50 11.72
N TRP A 38 -5.79 -12.50 11.60
CA TRP A 38 -6.85 -12.78 12.56
C TRP A 38 -7.16 -14.27 12.63
N SER A 39 -7.93 -14.66 13.65
CA SER A 39 -8.27 -16.06 13.91
C SER A 39 -9.67 -16.18 14.48
N ASN A 40 -10.34 -17.31 14.18
CA ASN A 40 -11.61 -17.69 14.76
C ASN A 40 -11.59 -19.19 15.08
N GLY A 41 -11.58 -19.51 16.38
CA GLY A 41 -11.39 -20.89 16.83
C GLY A 41 -10.06 -21.46 16.33
N SER A 42 -10.12 -22.62 15.66
CA SER A 42 -8.95 -23.29 15.07
C SER A 42 -8.52 -22.73 13.72
N ASN A 43 -9.30 -21.83 13.12
CA ASN A 43 -9.02 -21.28 11.81
C ASN A 43 -8.27 -19.95 11.92
N ASN A 44 -7.35 -19.71 10.98
CA ASN A 44 -6.59 -18.48 10.88
C ASN A 44 -6.67 -17.92 9.46
N ALA A 45 -6.54 -16.59 9.38
CA ALA A 45 -6.42 -15.90 8.11
C ALA A 45 -5.43 -14.74 8.22
N SER A 46 -4.76 -14.45 7.11
CA SER A 46 -3.92 -13.26 6.96
C SER A 46 -4.11 -12.63 5.60
N LEU A 47 -3.92 -11.31 5.54
CA LEU A 47 -3.97 -10.54 4.30
C LEU A 47 -2.72 -9.69 4.22
N VAL A 48 -1.90 -9.93 3.21
CA VAL A 48 -0.65 -9.22 2.98
C VAL A 48 -0.57 -8.72 1.54
N GLY A 49 0.11 -7.61 1.31
CA GLY A 49 0.34 -7.09 -0.04
C GLY A 49 0.17 -5.58 -0.10
N THR A 50 -0.25 -5.07 -1.24
CA THR A 50 -0.40 -3.64 -1.48
C THR A 50 -1.71 -3.27 -2.16
N VAL A 51 -2.15 -2.04 -1.91
CA VAL A 51 -3.22 -1.38 -2.66
C VAL A 51 -2.81 0.04 -3.00
N ASP A 52 -3.17 0.52 -4.19
CA ASP A 52 -2.89 1.89 -4.61
C ASP A 52 -4.18 2.72 -4.57
N VAL A 53 -4.17 3.79 -3.77
CA VAL A 53 -5.33 4.67 -3.58
C VAL A 53 -4.86 6.12 -3.68
N PRO A 54 -5.49 6.97 -4.51
CA PRO A 54 -5.22 8.41 -4.49
C PRO A 54 -5.54 9.03 -3.13
N ILE A 55 -4.75 10.03 -2.73
CA ILE A 55 -5.00 10.73 -1.46
C ILE A 55 -6.36 11.43 -1.53
N GLY A 56 -7.19 11.20 -0.52
CA GLY A 56 -8.53 11.77 -0.45
C GLY A 56 -9.46 11.02 0.50
N SER A 57 -10.65 11.57 0.64
CA SER A 57 -11.76 10.94 1.37
C SER A 57 -12.85 10.57 0.36
N TYR A 58 -13.25 9.30 0.38
CA TYR A 58 -14.18 8.72 -0.57
C TYR A 58 -15.35 8.07 0.17
N THR A 59 -16.55 8.29 -0.35
CA THR A 59 -17.76 7.62 0.12
C THR A 59 -18.24 6.70 -0.98
N ILE A 60 -18.26 5.41 -0.68
CA ILE A 60 -18.85 4.38 -1.52
C ILE A 60 -20.26 4.14 -0.99
N GLN A 61 -21.25 4.28 -1.87
CA GLN A 61 -22.65 4.01 -1.63
C GLN A 61 -23.32 3.59 -2.94
N ASN A 62 -24.17 2.56 -2.89
CA ASN A 62 -25.06 2.14 -3.98
C ASN A 62 -24.35 1.92 -5.33
N GLY A 63 -23.25 1.16 -5.32
CA GLY A 63 -22.50 0.80 -6.54
C GLY A 63 -21.65 1.92 -7.15
N THR A 64 -21.43 3.04 -6.44
CA THR A 64 -20.45 4.05 -6.86
C THR A 64 -19.05 3.43 -7.02
N PRO A 65 -18.25 3.91 -7.99
CA PRO A 65 -16.89 3.41 -8.20
C PRO A 65 -16.05 3.56 -6.93
N ASN A 66 -15.19 2.58 -6.68
CA ASN A 66 -14.24 2.61 -5.57
C ASN A 66 -12.93 3.34 -5.97
N PRO A 67 -12.16 3.85 -5.00
CA PRO A 67 -10.94 4.61 -5.29
C PRO A 67 -9.68 3.72 -5.49
N PHE A 68 -9.81 2.39 -5.48
CA PHE A 68 -8.66 1.49 -5.62
C PHE A 68 -8.25 1.43 -7.09
N THR A 69 -7.04 1.89 -7.36
CA THR A 69 -6.47 1.94 -8.73
C THR A 69 -5.65 0.69 -9.06
N ASN A 70 -5.18 -0.01 -8.03
CA ASN A 70 -4.47 -1.27 -8.14
C ASN A 70 -4.64 -2.05 -6.83
N VAL A 71 -4.77 -3.36 -6.93
CA VAL A 71 -4.89 -4.27 -5.78
C VAL A 71 -3.96 -5.45 -6.04
N ASN A 72 -3.06 -5.72 -5.12
CA ASN A 72 -2.15 -6.86 -5.18
C ASN A 72 -2.04 -7.45 -3.77
N LEU A 73 -3.04 -8.25 -3.41
CA LEU A 73 -3.16 -8.83 -2.08
C LEU A 73 -3.09 -10.35 -2.16
N ILE A 74 -2.52 -10.94 -1.11
CA ILE A 74 -2.52 -12.38 -0.87
C ILE A 74 -3.29 -12.61 0.42
N LEU A 75 -4.46 -13.23 0.29
CA LEU A 75 -5.22 -13.77 1.41
C LEU A 75 -4.73 -15.19 1.67
N THR A 76 -4.29 -15.49 2.88
CA THR A 76 -3.99 -16.86 3.30
C THR A 76 -5.06 -17.32 4.28
N VAL A 77 -5.75 -18.43 4.01
CA VAL A 77 -6.72 -19.04 4.93
C VAL A 77 -6.24 -20.44 5.31
N ASN A 78 -5.99 -20.68 6.59
CA ASN A 78 -5.45 -21.94 7.11
C ASN A 78 -4.20 -22.43 6.34
N GLY A 79 -3.30 -21.50 6.00
CA GLY A 79 -2.08 -21.79 5.24
C GLY A 79 -2.25 -21.89 3.72
N ASN A 80 -3.47 -21.76 3.17
CA ASN A 80 -3.70 -21.77 1.73
C ASN A 80 -3.75 -20.34 1.17
N PRO A 81 -2.84 -19.95 0.27
CA PRO A 81 -2.81 -18.61 -0.30
C PRO A 81 -3.78 -18.45 -1.49
N PHE A 82 -4.35 -17.26 -1.61
CA PHE A 82 -5.24 -16.83 -2.68
C PHE A 82 -4.88 -15.40 -3.08
N THR A 83 -4.74 -15.15 -4.39
CA THR A 83 -4.50 -13.81 -4.92
C THR A 83 -5.81 -13.05 -5.04
N LEU A 84 -5.81 -11.79 -4.61
CA LEU A 84 -6.92 -10.86 -4.77
C LEU A 84 -6.39 -9.62 -5.51
N ASP A 85 -7.04 -9.26 -6.61
CA ASP A 85 -6.58 -8.26 -7.57
C ASP A 85 -7.65 -7.20 -7.91
N ALA A 86 -8.83 -7.27 -7.29
CA ALA A 86 -9.91 -6.32 -7.50
C ALA A 86 -10.65 -5.97 -6.21
N ALA A 87 -11.17 -4.74 -6.16
CA ALA A 87 -12.10 -4.29 -5.13
C ALA A 87 -13.55 -4.39 -5.64
N ASN A 88 -14.39 -5.11 -4.90
CA ASN A 88 -15.80 -5.28 -5.16
C ASN A 88 -16.64 -4.54 -4.11
N THR A 89 -17.54 -3.67 -4.59
CA THR A 89 -18.43 -2.83 -3.77
C THR A 89 -19.91 -3.15 -3.95
N SER A 90 -20.26 -4.26 -4.60
CA SER A 90 -21.67 -4.60 -4.83
C SER A 90 -22.43 -4.92 -3.54
N GLY A 91 -21.70 -5.19 -2.44
CA GLY A 91 -22.27 -5.31 -1.09
C GLY A 91 -22.47 -3.99 -0.36
N VAL A 92 -22.21 -2.84 -0.99
CA VAL A 92 -22.55 -1.52 -0.45
C VAL A 92 -23.84 -1.01 -1.09
N PHE A 93 -24.96 -1.08 -0.37
CA PHE A 93 -26.28 -0.77 -0.92
C PHE A 93 -27.23 -0.12 0.10
N GLY A 94 -28.32 0.43 -0.42
CA GLY A 94 -29.29 1.20 0.38
C GLY A 94 -28.68 2.50 0.89
N THR A 95 -28.89 2.79 2.18
CA THR A 95 -28.27 3.95 2.85
C THR A 95 -26.87 3.66 3.40
N GLY A 96 -26.42 2.39 3.35
CA GLY A 96 -25.14 1.96 3.90
C GLY A 96 -23.98 2.60 3.14
N GLN A 97 -23.03 3.16 3.88
CA GLN A 97 -21.86 3.82 3.31
C GLN A 97 -20.58 3.16 3.79
N PHE A 98 -19.68 2.90 2.85
CA PHE A 98 -18.30 2.53 3.14
C PHE A 98 -17.39 3.73 2.86
N LEU A 99 -16.65 4.16 3.88
CA LEU A 99 -15.82 5.36 3.83
C LEU A 99 -14.37 4.96 3.75
N VAL A 100 -13.68 5.45 2.73
CA VAL A 100 -12.24 5.24 2.52
C VAL A 100 -11.54 6.56 2.70
N ASN A 101 -10.57 6.62 3.61
CA ASN A 101 -9.75 7.80 3.83
C ASN A 101 -8.28 7.45 3.61
N ALA A 102 -7.71 7.96 2.52
CA ALA A 102 -6.32 7.79 2.14
C ALA A 102 -5.56 9.08 2.42
N THR A 103 -4.53 9.00 3.26
CA THR A 103 -3.60 10.11 3.55
C THR A 103 -2.22 9.77 3.02
N SER A 104 -1.25 10.67 3.17
CA SER A 104 0.14 10.37 2.81
C SER A 104 0.81 9.29 3.68
N SER A 105 0.16 8.86 4.78
CA SER A 105 0.75 7.91 5.75
C SER A 105 -0.13 6.69 6.02
N THR A 106 -1.45 6.83 5.98
CA THR A 106 -2.38 5.75 6.33
C THR A 106 -3.57 5.67 5.39
N LEU A 107 -4.03 4.44 5.18
CA LEU A 107 -5.31 4.11 4.57
C LEU A 107 -6.24 3.60 5.67
N THR A 108 -7.33 4.32 5.90
CA THR A 108 -8.27 4.04 6.98
C THR A 108 -9.66 3.80 6.40
N PHE A 109 -10.35 2.79 6.92
CA PHE A 109 -11.72 2.46 6.56
C PHE A 109 -12.67 2.80 7.71
N ASN A 110 -13.88 3.24 7.36
CA ASN A 110 -14.97 3.47 8.29
C ASN A 110 -16.29 3.14 7.59
N THR A 111 -17.39 3.15 8.32
CA THR A 111 -18.74 2.93 7.79
C THR A 111 -19.70 3.94 8.38
N ALA A 112 -20.76 4.27 7.66
CA ALA A 112 -21.87 5.09 8.17
C ALA A 112 -23.21 4.53 7.69
N ASN A 113 -24.26 4.75 8.49
CA ASN A 113 -25.63 4.37 8.16
C ASN A 113 -25.83 2.88 7.79
N ALA A 114 -24.93 2.02 8.27
CA ALA A 114 -24.98 0.59 8.05
C ALA A 114 -25.88 -0.07 9.09
N ASP A 115 -26.75 -0.97 8.63
CA ASP A 115 -27.65 -1.77 9.46
C ASP A 115 -27.95 -3.12 8.78
N GLY A 116 -28.89 -3.90 9.33
CA GLY A 116 -29.26 -5.19 8.78
C GLY A 116 -29.88 -5.16 7.37
N SER A 117 -30.41 -4.02 6.92
CA SER A 117 -31.01 -3.81 5.60
C SER A 117 -30.16 -2.95 4.66
N ASN A 118 -29.23 -2.17 5.22
CA ASN A 118 -28.37 -1.22 4.52
C ASN A 118 -26.92 -1.61 4.75
N HIS A 119 -26.33 -2.37 3.83
CA HIS A 119 -25.01 -2.95 4.07
C HIS A 119 -23.89 -2.02 3.63
N ALA A 120 -22.81 -1.98 4.42
CA ALA A 120 -21.54 -1.36 4.05
C ALA A 120 -20.46 -2.44 3.97
N PHE A 121 -20.47 -3.24 2.89
CA PHE A 121 -19.52 -4.33 2.66
C PHE A 121 -18.60 -4.05 1.48
N LEU A 122 -17.32 -3.87 1.76
CA LEU A 122 -16.24 -3.83 0.77
C LEU A 122 -15.52 -5.19 0.77
N ALA A 123 -15.32 -5.76 -0.42
CA ALA A 123 -14.52 -6.97 -0.57
C ALA A 123 -13.33 -6.74 -1.50
N PHE A 124 -12.21 -7.40 -1.22
CA PHE A 124 -11.16 -7.67 -2.19
C PHE A 124 -11.30 -9.12 -2.67
N VAL A 125 -11.25 -9.31 -3.98
CA VAL A 125 -11.57 -10.57 -4.66
C VAL A 125 -10.55 -10.86 -5.74
N ASP A 126 -10.49 -12.10 -6.20
CA ASP A 126 -9.96 -12.44 -7.51
C ASP A 126 -10.98 -12.00 -8.57
N SER A 127 -10.57 -11.13 -9.50
CA SER A 127 -11.39 -10.54 -10.55
C SER A 127 -12.03 -11.57 -11.47
N SER A 128 -11.44 -12.76 -11.62
CA SER A 128 -11.97 -13.85 -12.45
C SER A 128 -13.14 -14.60 -11.81
N THR A 129 -13.23 -14.61 -10.47
CA THR A 129 -14.25 -15.37 -9.71
C THR A 129 -15.20 -14.46 -8.91
N GLY A 130 -14.81 -13.21 -8.67
CA GLY A 130 -15.59 -12.24 -7.90
C GLY A 130 -15.95 -12.76 -6.50
N LEU A 131 -17.18 -12.49 -6.06
CA LEU A 131 -17.68 -12.89 -4.73
C LEU A 131 -17.97 -14.40 -4.60
N THR A 132 -17.86 -15.18 -5.68
CA THR A 132 -18.07 -16.63 -5.65
C THR A 132 -16.79 -17.41 -5.31
N GLY A 133 -15.64 -16.75 -5.41
CA GLY A 133 -14.33 -17.33 -5.09
C GLY A 133 -13.79 -16.89 -3.72
N PRO A 134 -12.47 -17.00 -3.52
CA PRO A 134 -11.81 -16.47 -2.35
C PRO A 134 -11.97 -14.95 -2.23
N LEU A 135 -12.18 -14.46 -1.02
CA LEU A 135 -12.36 -13.05 -0.77
C LEU A 135 -11.83 -12.65 0.60
N TYR A 136 -11.30 -11.43 0.69
CA TYR A 136 -11.27 -10.69 1.94
C TYR A 136 -12.44 -9.72 1.97
N GLY A 137 -13.18 -9.69 3.05
CA GLY A 137 -14.31 -8.78 3.22
C GLY A 137 -14.17 -7.97 4.49
N ILE A 138 -14.58 -6.71 4.44
CA ILE A 138 -14.71 -5.85 5.60
C ILE A 138 -16.07 -5.17 5.56
N ALA A 139 -16.83 -5.29 6.64
CA ALA A 139 -18.24 -4.96 6.66
C ALA A 139 -18.66 -4.22 7.93
N SER A 140 -19.70 -3.40 7.79
CA SER A 140 -20.65 -3.14 8.86
C SER A 140 -22.07 -3.43 8.37
N GLN A 141 -22.83 -4.15 9.19
CA GLN A 141 -24.24 -4.49 8.99
C GLN A 141 -24.94 -4.43 10.37
N ASN A 142 -25.12 -5.56 11.03
CA ASN A 142 -25.51 -5.65 12.45
C ASN A 142 -24.29 -5.65 13.38
N VAL A 143 -23.14 -6.11 12.87
CA VAL A 143 -21.86 -6.18 13.56
C VAL A 143 -20.78 -5.75 12.58
N SER A 144 -19.79 -5.01 13.07
CA SER A 144 -18.61 -4.63 12.30
C SER A 144 -17.57 -5.75 12.37
N ALA A 145 -17.13 -6.24 11.21
CA ALA A 145 -16.26 -7.41 11.13
C ALA A 145 -15.39 -7.41 9.88
N GLU A 146 -14.30 -8.17 9.94
CA GLU A 146 -13.57 -8.65 8.77
C GLU A 146 -13.71 -10.16 8.60
N VAL A 147 -13.63 -10.60 7.34
CA VAL A 147 -13.73 -11.99 6.93
C VAL A 147 -12.65 -12.34 5.92
N GLY A 148 -12.02 -13.49 6.11
CA GLY A 148 -11.19 -14.14 5.10
C GLY A 148 -11.90 -15.41 4.68
N GLY A 149 -12.34 -15.45 3.43
CA GLY A 149 -13.11 -16.55 2.87
C GLY A 149 -12.36 -17.26 1.75
N SER A 150 -12.48 -18.58 1.74
CA SER A 150 -12.34 -19.42 0.55
C SER A 150 -13.70 -20.06 0.24
N THR A 151 -13.79 -20.84 -0.82
CA THR A 151 -15.03 -21.59 -1.16
C THR A 151 -15.45 -22.59 -0.09
N LEU A 152 -14.55 -22.97 0.83
CA LEU A 152 -14.79 -24.02 1.83
C LEU A 152 -14.78 -23.50 3.27
N VAL A 153 -14.09 -22.39 3.55
CA VAL A 153 -13.81 -21.91 4.91
C VAL A 153 -13.94 -20.41 4.98
N SER A 154 -14.57 -19.89 6.04
CA SER A 154 -14.60 -18.47 6.36
C SER A 154 -14.09 -18.22 7.77
N VAL A 155 -13.20 -17.25 7.93
CA VAL A 155 -12.60 -16.86 9.22
C VAL A 155 -13.03 -15.44 9.54
N PHE A 156 -13.84 -15.28 10.58
CA PHE A 156 -14.41 -13.99 10.98
C PHE A 156 -13.71 -13.40 12.19
N ALA A 157 -13.48 -12.10 12.19
CA ALA A 157 -13.06 -11.36 13.38
C ALA A 157 -13.88 -10.08 13.52
N GLN A 158 -14.29 -9.75 14.74
CA GLN A 158 -14.98 -8.50 15.02
C GLN A 158 -13.99 -7.34 14.94
N LEU A 159 -14.44 -6.21 14.41
CA LEU A 159 -13.66 -4.98 14.29
C LEU A 159 -14.41 -3.79 14.89
N THR A 160 -13.65 -2.76 15.26
CA THR A 160 -14.17 -1.44 15.61
C THR A 160 -13.72 -0.44 14.56
N PHE A 161 -14.67 0.26 13.96
CA PHE A 161 -14.36 1.36 13.04
C PHE A 161 -14.17 2.69 13.79
N PRO A 162 -13.34 3.62 13.28
CA PRO A 162 -12.51 3.50 12.08
C PRO A 162 -11.32 2.54 12.28
N VAL A 163 -10.92 1.82 11.23
CA VAL A 163 -9.80 0.87 11.26
C VAL A 163 -8.72 1.26 10.25
N THR A 164 -7.47 1.27 10.67
CA THR A 164 -6.34 1.40 9.76
C THR A 164 -6.17 0.11 8.98
N PHE A 165 -6.35 0.18 7.67
CA PHE A 165 -6.24 -0.96 6.77
C PHE A 165 -4.80 -1.17 6.27
N GLY A 166 -4.10 -0.08 5.98
CA GLY A 166 -2.70 -0.12 5.54
C GLY A 166 -1.94 1.15 5.85
N THR A 167 -0.62 1.08 5.68
CA THR A 167 0.32 2.20 5.88
C THR A 167 1.01 2.52 4.56
N ALA A 168 1.18 3.81 4.26
CA ALA A 168 1.82 4.23 3.03
C ALA A 168 3.26 3.69 2.97
N GLN A 169 3.63 3.14 1.83
CA GLN A 169 5.01 2.77 1.55
C GLN A 169 5.79 4.08 1.35
N THR A 170 6.52 4.51 2.38
CA THR A 170 7.50 5.58 2.20
C THR A 170 8.61 5.05 1.30
N ALA A 171 8.88 5.75 0.20
CA ALA A 171 10.08 5.49 -0.57
C ALA A 171 11.27 5.68 0.39
N GLN A 172 11.89 4.57 0.79
CA GLN A 172 13.12 4.62 1.54
C GLN A 172 14.12 5.38 0.67
N GLN A 173 14.48 6.59 1.07
CA GLN A 173 15.59 7.31 0.47
C GLN A 173 16.81 6.41 0.66
N VAL A 174 17.18 5.67 -0.38
CA VAL A 174 18.48 5.00 -0.43
C VAL A 174 19.49 6.14 -0.30
N PRO A 175 20.35 6.16 0.73
CA PRO A 175 21.43 7.13 0.78
C PRO A 175 22.20 6.96 -0.52
N GLU A 176 22.17 7.99 -1.36
CA GLU A 176 22.95 8.03 -2.59
C GLU A 176 24.38 7.67 -2.17
N PRO A 177 25.01 6.63 -2.77
CA PRO A 177 26.37 6.30 -2.38
C PRO A 177 27.16 7.58 -2.62
N ALA A 178 27.84 8.06 -1.57
CA ALA A 178 28.77 9.18 -1.65
C ALA A 178 29.97 8.75 -2.51
N SER A 179 29.74 8.52 -3.80
CA SER A 179 30.74 8.27 -4.82
C SER A 179 31.18 9.62 -5.41
N LEU A 180 31.40 10.60 -4.52
CA LEU A 180 31.96 11.90 -4.89
C LEU A 180 33.43 12.05 -4.46
N PHE A 181 34.02 11.05 -3.80
CA PHE A 181 35.41 11.11 -3.31
C PHE A 181 36.30 9.93 -3.78
N GLY A 182 36.00 9.30 -4.91
CA GLY A 182 36.77 8.16 -5.43
C GLY A 182 37.63 8.40 -6.68
N LEU A 183 37.49 9.54 -7.37
CA LEU A 183 38.14 9.76 -8.69
C LEU A 183 39.02 11.02 -8.78
N GLY A 184 39.46 11.58 -7.64
CA GLY A 184 40.23 12.84 -7.60
C GLY A 184 41.69 12.76 -7.17
N VAL A 185 42.17 11.64 -6.62
CA VAL A 185 43.53 11.54 -6.04
C VAL A 185 44.33 10.38 -6.63
N LEU A 186 44.37 10.31 -7.97
CA LEU A 186 45.30 9.43 -8.70
C LEU A 186 46.36 10.22 -9.49
N GLY A 187 46.34 11.55 -9.46
CA GLY A 187 47.33 12.39 -10.13
C GLY A 187 48.19 13.15 -9.13
N THR A 188 49.35 12.61 -8.77
CA THR A 188 50.61 13.37 -8.48
C THR A 188 51.74 12.51 -7.91
N LEU A 189 51.52 11.28 -7.43
CA LEU A 189 52.59 10.49 -6.77
C LEU A 189 53.46 9.63 -7.73
N GLY A 190 53.53 10.00 -9.01
CA GLY A 190 54.18 9.21 -10.07
C GLY A 190 55.51 9.76 -10.62
N VAL A 191 56.19 10.67 -9.93
CA VAL A 191 57.44 11.29 -10.44
C VAL A 191 58.51 11.47 -9.36
N ALA A 192 59.02 10.36 -8.80
CA ALA A 192 60.40 10.24 -8.30
C ALA A 192 60.53 8.97 -7.44
N SER A 193 60.85 7.83 -8.04
CA SER A 193 61.43 6.72 -7.30
C SER A 193 62.40 5.95 -8.17
N THR A 194 63.49 6.61 -8.56
CA THR A 194 64.72 5.92 -8.94
C THR A 194 65.43 5.43 -7.67
N LEU A 195 64.94 4.35 -7.05
CA LEU A 195 65.69 3.63 -6.03
C LEU A 195 66.72 2.71 -6.71
N LYS A 196 67.80 3.30 -7.19
CA LYS A 196 69.05 2.58 -7.47
C LYS A 196 69.64 2.15 -6.13
N ARG A 197 69.70 0.83 -5.87
CA ARG A 197 70.86 0.11 -5.27
C ARG A 197 70.43 -1.20 -4.61
N LYS A 198 70.69 -2.32 -5.30
CA LYS A 198 71.22 -3.53 -4.65
C LYS A 198 72.35 -4.10 -5.51
N LEU A 199 73.58 -3.68 -5.19
CA LEU A 199 74.78 -4.43 -5.55
C LEU A 199 74.76 -5.72 -4.72
N LYS A 200 74.63 -6.86 -5.40
CA LYS A 200 74.94 -8.17 -4.82
C LYS A 200 76.40 -8.46 -5.17
N PRO A 201 77.29 -8.81 -4.22
CA PRO A 201 78.63 -9.25 -4.57
C PRO A 201 78.52 -10.65 -5.19
N SER A 202 78.89 -10.77 -6.47
CA SER A 202 79.05 -12.06 -7.14
C SER A 202 80.35 -12.69 -6.66
N LYS A 203 80.21 -13.79 -5.93
CA LYS A 203 81.28 -14.70 -5.52
C LYS A 203 82.02 -15.22 -6.76
N SER A 204 83.34 -15.10 -6.79
CA SER A 204 84.22 -15.69 -7.80
C SER A 204 84.13 -17.22 -7.72
N ALA A 205 83.80 -17.87 -8.84
CA ALA A 205 83.90 -19.33 -8.98
C ALA A 205 85.20 -19.64 -9.73
N GLU A 206 86.04 -20.38 -9.01
CA GLU A 206 87.39 -20.81 -9.33
C GLU A 206 87.40 -21.74 -10.56
N LYS A 207 88.42 -21.53 -11.40
CA LYS A 207 88.66 -22.22 -12.66
C LYS A 207 89.37 -23.55 -12.37
N GLU A 208 88.68 -24.67 -12.56
CA GLU A 208 89.33 -25.98 -12.66
C GLU A 208 88.82 -26.72 -13.90
N THR A 209 89.67 -26.83 -14.92
CA THR A 209 89.50 -27.74 -16.06
C THR A 209 90.76 -28.59 -16.14
N THR A 210 90.63 -29.82 -15.64
CA THR A 210 91.66 -30.85 -15.70
C THR A 210 91.88 -31.27 -17.15
N LYS A 211 93.15 -31.33 -17.55
CA LYS A 211 93.63 -31.90 -18.81
C LYS A 211 93.62 -33.43 -18.70
N VAL A 212 93.01 -34.12 -19.65
CA VAL A 212 93.33 -35.53 -19.97
C VAL A 212 93.44 -35.64 -21.48
N GLY A 213 94.52 -36.29 -21.92
CA GLY A 213 94.89 -36.46 -23.33
C GLY A 213 94.26 -37.68 -23.97
#